data_AF-A0A7J4MX66-F1
#
_entry.id   AF-A0A7J4MX66-F1
#
_cell.length_a   1.000
_cell.length_b   1.000
_cell.length_c   1.000
_cell.angle_alpha   90.00
_cell.angle_beta   90.00
_cell.angle_gamma   90.00
#
_symmetry.space_group_name_H-M   'P 1'
#
loop_
_entity.id
_entity.type
_entity.pdbx_description
1 polymer ?
#
loop_
_entity_poly.entity_id
_entity_poly.type
_entity_poly.pdbx_seq_one_letter_code
_entity_poly.pdbx_strand_id
1 'polypeptide(L)'
;GELPDTHTGRGTALIMDAAESLGLGVRKMPKFIDPDKCRPCGKCSFGCPRAAKWSARRFLDEAVEHGAVLIEETEAKNIIVRNGSVSGLKTSRGDFHDETVVLAAGAIETPRILMRAGIDAGNGLFMDTFVTVGGILEGVGFCDEVQMNALIELDGVILSPHFSTLLFPEDDRRNILGIMVKIADERSGRVEADRIVKHHTVRDISLLSGGAAIAGSILSRAGVGAGTLRSTGPRG
;
A
#
# COMPACT_ATOMS: atom_id res chain seq x y z
N GLY A 1 8.36 2.02 15.26
CA GLY A 1 8.59 0.80 16.06
C GLY A 1 7.32 0.00 16.13
N GLU A 2 7.31 -1.10 16.87
CA GLU A 2 6.05 -1.82 17.16
C GLU A 2 5.14 -0.95 18.03
N LEU A 3 3.82 -1.07 17.83
CA LEU A 3 2.84 -0.33 18.63
C LEU A 3 2.55 -1.07 19.95
N PRO A 4 2.22 -0.34 21.03
CA PRO A 4 1.81 -0.96 22.29
C PRO A 4 0.51 -1.76 22.12
N ASP A 5 0.23 -2.68 23.04
CA ASP A 5 -0.97 -3.55 22.98
C ASP A 5 -2.29 -2.78 22.97
N THR A 6 -2.29 -1.54 23.47
CA THR A 6 -3.43 -0.62 23.39
C THR A 6 -3.90 -0.31 21.96
N HIS A 7 -3.08 -0.63 20.95
CA HIS A 7 -3.40 -0.42 19.53
C HIS A 7 -3.72 -1.72 18.78
N THR A 8 -3.70 -2.85 19.48
CA THR A 8 -4.15 -4.15 18.97
C THR A 8 -5.62 -4.34 19.33
N GLY A 9 -6.50 -4.31 18.33
CA GLY A 9 -7.92 -4.58 18.56
C GLY A 9 -8.25 -6.07 18.52
N ARG A 10 -9.52 -6.38 18.79
CA ARG A 10 -10.05 -7.75 18.89
C ARG A 10 -9.80 -8.57 17.63
N GLY A 11 -10.07 -8.01 16.45
CA GLY A 11 -9.90 -8.69 15.17
C GLY A 11 -8.43 -9.04 14.91
N THR A 12 -7.52 -8.09 15.15
CA THR A 12 -6.08 -8.36 15.04
C THR A 12 -5.63 -9.44 16.02
N ALA A 13 -6.05 -9.38 17.29
CA ALA A 13 -5.71 -10.39 18.30
C ALA A 13 -6.19 -11.79 17.88
N LEU A 14 -7.45 -11.91 17.42
CA LEU A 14 -7.99 -13.17 16.92
C LEU A 14 -7.19 -13.76 15.75
N ILE A 15 -6.71 -12.91 14.84
CA ILE A 15 -5.85 -13.34 13.72
C ILE A 15 -4.50 -13.85 14.24
N MET A 16 -3.89 -13.14 15.20
CA MET A 16 -2.62 -13.53 15.80
C MET A 16 -2.74 -14.89 16.51
N ASP A 17 -3.70 -15.02 17.41
CA ASP A 17 -3.95 -16.26 18.18
C ASP A 17 -4.25 -17.43 17.25
N ALA A 18 -5.08 -17.21 16.22
CA ALA A 18 -5.41 -18.24 15.24
C ALA A 18 -4.19 -18.68 14.43
N ALA A 19 -3.35 -17.75 13.99
CA ALA A 19 -2.13 -18.07 13.26
C ALA A 19 -1.12 -18.84 14.13
N GLU A 20 -0.91 -18.40 15.38
CA GLU A 20 -0.04 -19.11 16.33
C GLU A 20 -0.54 -20.52 16.63
N SER A 21 -1.85 -20.71 16.78
CA SER A 21 -2.46 -22.04 16.99
C SER A 21 -2.28 -23.00 15.79
N LEU A 22 -2.01 -22.45 14.60
CA LEU A 22 -1.68 -23.20 13.39
C LEU A 22 -0.17 -23.41 13.22
N GLY A 23 0.65 -22.98 14.20
CA GLY A 23 2.10 -23.10 14.18
C GLY A 23 2.80 -22.07 13.31
N LEU A 24 2.12 -20.96 12.93
CA LEU A 24 2.72 -19.88 12.16
C LEU A 24 3.40 -18.87 13.07
N GLY A 25 4.57 -18.38 12.66
CA GLY A 25 5.26 -17.30 13.36
C GLY A 25 4.53 -15.97 13.18
N VAL A 26 4.21 -15.30 14.28
CA VAL A 26 3.54 -13.99 14.28
C VAL A 26 4.42 -12.98 15.00
N ARG A 27 4.50 -11.76 14.46
CA ARG A 27 5.10 -10.61 15.15
C ARG A 27 4.27 -9.36 14.94
N LYS A 28 4.44 -8.37 15.80
CA LYS A 28 3.86 -7.05 15.56
C LYS A 28 4.55 -6.38 14.39
N MET A 29 3.77 -5.72 13.54
CA MET A 29 4.32 -4.95 12.43
C MET A 29 4.89 -3.63 12.96
N PRO A 30 6.16 -3.29 12.70
CA PRO A 30 6.65 -1.95 12.98
C PRO A 30 5.85 -0.91 12.19
N LYS A 31 5.38 0.13 12.87
CA LYS A 31 4.63 1.23 12.27
C LYS A 31 5.42 2.54 12.41
N PHE A 32 5.29 3.39 11.40
CA PHE A 32 5.64 4.81 11.49
C PHE A 32 4.43 5.59 12.03
N ILE A 33 4.00 5.24 13.24
CA ILE A 33 2.87 5.85 13.93
C ILE A 33 3.34 6.24 15.33
N ASP A 34 3.08 7.48 15.70
CA ASP A 34 3.19 7.99 17.06
C ASP A 34 2.03 7.41 17.90
N PRO A 35 2.31 6.49 18.85
CA PRO A 35 1.27 5.81 19.61
C PRO A 35 0.50 6.74 20.54
N ASP A 36 1.15 7.80 21.06
CA ASP A 36 0.53 8.73 22.02
C ASP A 36 -0.55 9.58 21.36
N LYS A 37 -0.33 9.95 20.08
CA LYS A 37 -1.30 10.68 19.26
C LYS A 37 -2.33 9.78 18.59
N CYS A 38 -1.98 8.51 18.35
CA CYS A 38 -2.86 7.60 17.64
C CYS A 38 -4.04 7.18 18.51
N ARG A 39 -5.25 7.31 17.96
CA ARG A 39 -6.45 6.61 18.42
C ARG A 39 -6.91 5.75 17.24
N PRO A 40 -6.93 4.41 17.36
CA PRO A 40 -7.36 3.52 16.29
C PRO A 40 -8.69 4.01 15.69
N CYS A 41 -8.74 4.10 14.36
CA CYS A 41 -9.90 4.61 13.64
C CYS A 41 -10.05 4.03 12.22
N GLY A 42 -9.25 3.02 11.82
CA GLY A 42 -9.32 2.40 10.49
C GLY A 42 -8.87 3.26 9.29
N LYS A 43 -8.58 4.55 9.47
CA LYS A 43 -8.38 5.51 8.36
C LYS A 43 -6.95 5.61 7.80
N CYS A 44 -6.03 4.74 8.21
CA CYS A 44 -4.60 4.89 7.92
C CYS A 44 -4.24 5.02 6.42
N SER A 45 -5.04 4.43 5.53
CA SER A 45 -4.86 4.48 4.07
C SER A 45 -5.42 5.75 3.43
N PHE A 46 -6.30 6.49 4.12
CA PHE A 46 -6.95 7.70 3.63
C PHE A 46 -6.31 9.00 4.16
N GLY A 47 -5.15 8.89 4.80
CA GLY A 47 -4.52 9.98 5.54
C GLY A 47 -4.88 9.96 7.02
N CYS A 48 -3.92 10.34 7.87
CA CYS A 48 -4.12 10.32 9.31
C CYS A 48 -4.77 11.63 9.79
N PRO A 49 -6.00 11.60 10.34
CA PRO A 49 -6.69 12.82 10.78
C PRO A 49 -6.07 13.43 12.05
N ARG A 50 -5.16 12.73 12.71
CA ARG A 50 -4.52 13.13 13.98
C ARG A 50 -3.03 13.45 13.83
N ALA A 51 -2.52 13.46 12.59
CA ALA A 51 -1.08 13.60 12.31
C ALA A 51 -0.17 12.62 13.10
N ALA A 52 -0.71 11.46 13.50
CA ALA A 52 0.01 10.44 14.24
C ALA A 52 0.87 9.55 13.32
N LYS A 53 0.37 9.25 12.11
CA LYS A 53 1.15 8.53 11.08
C LYS A 53 2.15 9.50 10.46
N TRP A 54 3.41 9.09 10.41
CA TRP A 54 4.46 9.83 9.72
C TRP A 54 4.10 10.00 8.23
N SER A 55 4.50 11.14 7.67
CA SER A 55 4.44 11.38 6.23
C SER A 55 5.65 12.16 5.78
N ALA A 56 6.01 12.02 4.50
CA ALA A 56 7.12 12.73 3.88
C ALA A 56 6.93 14.26 3.84
N ARG A 57 5.74 14.77 4.21
CA ARG A 57 5.50 16.23 4.35
C ARG A 57 6.53 16.89 5.26
N ARG A 58 7.00 16.20 6.30
CA ARG A 58 8.04 16.74 7.20
C ARG A 58 9.32 17.15 6.47
N PHE A 59 9.72 16.40 5.44
CA PHE A 59 10.88 16.75 4.62
C PHE A 59 10.60 17.93 3.69
N LEU A 60 9.35 18.12 3.26
CA LEU A 60 8.96 19.30 2.50
C LEU A 60 8.95 20.55 3.38
N ASP A 61 8.39 20.44 4.59
CA ASP A 61 8.39 21.53 5.59
C ASP A 61 9.83 21.95 5.90
N GLU A 62 10.71 20.99 6.19
CA GLU A 62 12.14 21.21 6.42
C GLU A 62 12.83 21.87 5.21
N ALA A 63 12.56 21.41 3.99
CA ALA A 63 13.15 22.01 2.80
C ALA A 63 12.71 23.47 2.61
N VAL A 64 11.45 23.79 2.87
CA VAL A 64 10.91 25.16 2.79
C VAL A 64 11.52 26.06 3.87
N GLU A 65 11.68 25.55 5.10
CA GLU A 65 12.38 26.26 6.18
C GLU A 65 13.84 26.61 5.81
N HIS A 66 14.47 25.80 4.96
CA HIS A 66 15.82 26.04 4.42
C HIS A 66 15.84 26.81 3.09
N GLY A 67 14.71 27.39 2.68
CA GLY A 67 14.63 28.29 1.53
C GLY A 67 14.17 27.66 0.20
N ALA A 68 13.77 26.38 0.20
CA ALA A 68 13.12 25.81 -0.97
C ALA A 68 11.75 26.49 -1.22
N VAL A 69 11.40 26.70 -2.48
CA VAL A 69 10.09 27.27 -2.86
C VAL A 69 9.17 26.13 -3.29
N LEU A 70 8.11 25.90 -2.51
CA LEU A 70 7.06 24.95 -2.86
C LEU A 70 6.03 25.62 -3.77
N ILE A 71 5.86 25.09 -4.98
CA ILE A 71 4.91 25.60 -5.96
C ILE A 71 3.83 24.53 -6.19
N GLU A 72 2.74 24.62 -5.43
CA GLU A 72 1.61 23.68 -5.50
C GLU A 72 0.82 23.82 -6.82
N GLU A 73 -0.05 22.87 -7.14
CA GLU A 73 -0.93 22.91 -8.33
C GLU A 73 -0.18 23.18 -9.65
N THR A 74 1.06 22.71 -9.75
CA THR A 74 1.94 22.93 -10.91
C THR A 74 2.38 21.58 -11.47
N GLU A 75 1.73 21.17 -12.55
CA GLU A 75 1.97 19.89 -13.19
C GLU A 75 3.23 19.98 -14.08
N ALA A 76 4.20 19.11 -13.84
CA ALA A 76 5.37 18.93 -14.70
C ALA A 76 4.97 18.20 -15.99
N LYS A 77 5.10 18.84 -17.15
CA LYS A 77 4.65 18.30 -18.45
C LYS A 77 5.75 17.63 -19.24
N ASN A 78 6.91 18.29 -19.37
CA ASN A 78 8.04 17.78 -20.12
C ASN A 78 9.35 18.47 -19.70
N ILE A 79 10.49 17.79 -19.89
CA ILE A 79 11.83 18.40 -19.73
C ILE A 79 12.12 19.27 -20.95
N ILE A 80 12.79 20.40 -20.76
CA ILE A 80 13.29 21.26 -21.83
C ILE A 80 14.74 20.86 -22.12
N VAL A 81 15.02 20.41 -23.35
CA VAL A 81 16.37 20.02 -23.78
C VAL A 81 16.87 20.99 -24.85
N ARG A 82 18.10 21.51 -24.67
CA ARG A 82 18.81 22.35 -25.64
C ARG A 82 20.21 21.80 -25.85
N ASN A 83 20.61 21.61 -27.10
CA ASN A 83 21.93 21.07 -27.47
C ASN A 83 22.27 19.74 -26.73
N GLY A 84 21.27 18.87 -26.54
CA GLY A 84 21.44 17.58 -25.86
C GLY A 84 21.54 17.65 -24.33
N SER A 85 21.39 18.84 -23.72
CA SER A 85 21.44 19.04 -22.27
C SER A 85 20.11 19.55 -21.72
N VAL A 86 19.82 19.22 -20.46
CA VAL A 86 18.67 19.76 -19.72
C VAL A 86 18.84 21.28 -19.59
N SER A 87 17.74 22.01 -19.80
CA SER A 87 17.69 23.48 -19.74
C SER A 87 16.41 24.01 -19.11
N GLY A 88 15.66 23.13 -18.44
CA GLY A 88 14.45 23.49 -17.72
C GLY A 88 13.36 22.43 -17.72
N LEU A 89 12.19 22.85 -17.25
CA LEU A 89 10.99 22.06 -17.10
C LEU A 89 9.77 22.86 -17.58
N LYS A 90 8.99 22.28 -18.50
CA LYS A 90 7.69 22.81 -18.90
C LYS A 90 6.64 22.42 -17.87
N THR A 91 5.80 23.36 -17.47
CA THR A 91 4.73 23.09 -16.48
C THR A 91 3.36 23.60 -16.93
N SER A 92 2.33 23.36 -16.12
CA SER A 92 1.00 23.94 -16.30
C SER A 92 0.94 25.45 -16.05
N ARG A 93 1.90 26.04 -15.32
CA ARG A 93 1.87 27.46 -14.90
C ARG A 93 2.99 28.32 -15.49
N GLY A 94 3.80 27.75 -16.37
CA GLY A 94 4.95 28.43 -16.99
C GLY A 94 6.18 27.53 -17.03
N ASP A 95 7.14 27.89 -17.87
CA ASP A 95 8.38 27.14 -18.00
C ASP A 95 9.38 27.63 -16.94
N PHE A 96 10.03 26.69 -16.26
CA PHE A 96 11.16 26.97 -15.38
C PHE A 96 12.45 26.63 -16.11
N HIS A 97 13.47 27.48 -16.03
CA HIS A 97 14.75 27.28 -16.68
C HIS A 97 15.83 27.03 -15.64
N ASP A 98 16.44 25.85 -15.73
CA ASP A 98 17.55 25.42 -14.87
C ASP A 98 18.36 24.34 -15.61
N GLU A 99 19.64 24.21 -15.27
CA GLU A 99 20.53 23.18 -15.80
C GLU A 99 20.29 21.82 -15.14
N THR A 100 19.71 21.83 -13.93
CA THR A 100 19.43 20.61 -13.15
C THR A 100 17.93 20.41 -12.94
N VAL A 101 17.43 19.24 -13.33
CA VAL A 101 16.05 18.81 -13.04
C VAL A 101 16.09 17.41 -12.43
N VAL A 102 15.51 17.27 -11.23
CA VAL A 102 15.35 15.99 -10.54
C VAL A 102 13.90 15.53 -10.66
N LEU A 103 13.66 14.43 -11.36
CA LEU A 103 12.32 13.85 -11.46
C LEU A 103 12.03 12.94 -10.27
N ALA A 104 10.96 13.25 -9.53
CA ALA A 104 10.46 12.46 -8.40
C ALA A 104 8.94 12.24 -8.48
N ALA A 105 8.39 12.12 -9.70
CA ALA A 105 6.95 12.01 -9.97
C ALA A 105 6.38 10.59 -9.77
N GLY A 106 7.09 9.73 -9.04
CA GLY A 106 6.70 8.34 -8.80
C GLY A 106 6.93 7.40 -9.99
N ALA A 107 6.65 6.11 -9.78
CA ALA A 107 6.97 5.02 -10.73
C ALA A 107 6.19 5.06 -12.05
N ILE A 108 5.13 5.88 -12.14
CA ILE A 108 4.28 6.00 -13.34
C ILE A 108 4.61 7.27 -14.12
N GLU A 109 4.58 8.44 -13.48
CA GLU A 109 4.74 9.69 -14.22
C GLU A 109 6.20 10.04 -14.50
N THR A 110 7.16 9.58 -13.68
CA THR A 110 8.59 9.76 -13.97
C THR A 110 8.98 9.14 -15.33
N PRO A 111 8.70 7.85 -15.62
CA PRO A 111 9.02 7.30 -16.93
C PRO A 111 8.23 7.96 -18.06
N ARG A 112 7.01 8.44 -17.83
CA ARG A 112 6.24 9.18 -18.86
C ARG A 112 6.89 10.51 -19.24
N ILE A 113 7.40 11.25 -18.25
CA ILE A 113 8.15 12.49 -18.51
C ILE A 113 9.45 12.18 -19.27
N LEU A 114 10.17 11.12 -18.89
CA LEU A 114 11.39 10.67 -19.58
C LEU A 114 11.09 10.26 -21.04
N MET A 115 10.03 9.49 -21.28
CA MET A 115 9.61 9.09 -22.63
C MET A 115 9.26 10.30 -23.51
N ARG A 116 8.59 11.33 -22.97
CA ARG A 116 8.33 12.59 -23.70
C ARG A 116 9.59 13.39 -24.03
N ALA A 117 10.68 13.14 -23.31
CA ALA A 117 12.01 13.68 -23.59
C ALA A 117 12.85 12.78 -24.53
N GLY A 118 12.27 11.69 -25.04
CA GLY A 118 12.94 10.75 -25.95
C GLY A 118 13.84 9.71 -25.27
N ILE A 119 13.70 9.55 -23.94
CA ILE A 119 14.47 8.56 -23.16
C ILE A 119 13.63 7.30 -23.00
N ASP A 120 14.19 6.14 -23.37
CA ASP A 120 13.55 4.83 -23.15
C ASP A 120 13.42 4.53 -21.65
N ALA A 121 12.18 4.41 -21.18
CA ALA A 121 11.84 4.25 -19.77
C ALA A 121 10.53 3.49 -19.59
N GLY A 122 10.23 3.08 -18.36
CA GLY A 122 8.94 2.47 -18.00
C GLY A 122 8.92 0.93 -18.00
N ASN A 123 10.05 0.28 -18.27
CA ASN A 123 10.18 -1.18 -18.20
C ASN A 123 10.28 -1.69 -16.75
N GLY A 124 9.75 -2.89 -16.49
CA GLY A 124 9.96 -3.62 -15.24
C GLY A 124 9.13 -3.11 -14.06
N LEU A 125 7.93 -2.57 -14.33
CA LEU A 125 6.99 -2.15 -13.29
C LEU A 125 6.53 -3.36 -12.45
N PHE A 126 6.50 -3.16 -11.13
CA PHE A 126 5.92 -4.05 -10.12
C PHE A 126 5.11 -3.21 -9.13
N MET A 127 4.21 -3.84 -8.37
CA MET A 127 3.24 -3.13 -7.53
C MET A 127 3.05 -3.74 -6.12
N ASP A 128 3.83 -4.77 -5.80
CA ASP A 128 3.65 -5.67 -4.68
C ASP A 128 2.20 -6.16 -4.56
N THR A 129 1.76 -6.91 -5.57
CA THR A 129 0.35 -7.34 -5.69
C THR A 129 -0.17 -7.98 -4.40
N PHE A 130 -1.41 -7.63 -4.05
CA PHE A 130 -2.11 -8.23 -2.93
C PHE A 130 -3.59 -8.52 -3.22
N VAL A 131 -4.13 -9.47 -2.46
CA VAL A 131 -5.58 -9.66 -2.28
C VAL A 131 -5.93 -9.47 -0.81
N THR A 132 -7.19 -9.24 -0.51
CA THR A 132 -7.70 -9.39 0.86
C THR A 132 -8.63 -10.58 0.88
N VAL A 133 -8.31 -11.57 1.72
CA VAL A 133 -9.21 -12.67 2.06
C VAL A 133 -9.95 -12.27 3.33
N GLY A 134 -11.26 -12.49 3.38
CA GLY A 134 -12.04 -12.15 4.56
C GLY A 134 -13.37 -12.87 4.60
N GLY A 135 -14.06 -12.71 5.72
CA GLY A 135 -15.39 -13.27 5.95
C GLY A 135 -16.12 -12.55 7.08
N ILE A 136 -17.33 -13.02 7.37
CA ILE A 136 -18.20 -12.45 8.40
C ILE A 136 -17.88 -13.07 9.77
N LEU A 137 -17.63 -12.19 10.72
CA LEU A 137 -17.56 -12.46 12.16
C LEU A 137 -18.29 -11.31 12.88
N GLU A 138 -19.50 -11.59 13.38
CA GLU A 138 -20.39 -10.57 13.93
C GLU A 138 -19.77 -9.78 15.10
N GLY A 139 -19.93 -8.47 15.05
CA GLY A 139 -19.49 -7.54 16.10
C GLY A 139 -17.98 -7.51 16.33
N VAL A 140 -17.16 -7.94 15.38
CA VAL A 140 -15.69 -7.95 15.55
C VAL A 140 -15.10 -6.54 15.64
N GLY A 141 -15.71 -5.54 14.99
CA GLY A 141 -15.29 -4.13 15.06
C GLY A 141 -13.94 -3.85 14.36
N PHE A 142 -13.45 -4.79 13.55
CA PHE A 142 -12.11 -4.76 12.94
C PHE A 142 -11.87 -3.56 12.01
N CYS A 143 -12.94 -2.99 11.44
CA CYS A 143 -12.86 -1.86 10.52
C CYS A 143 -12.26 -0.58 11.13
N ASP A 144 -12.26 -0.45 12.47
CA ASP A 144 -11.72 0.70 13.19
C ASP A 144 -10.30 0.46 13.74
N GLU A 145 -9.75 -0.74 13.59
CA GLU A 145 -8.44 -1.09 14.12
C GLU A 145 -7.28 -0.47 13.32
N VAL A 146 -6.08 -0.48 13.91
CA VAL A 146 -4.86 -0.19 13.16
C VAL A 146 -4.65 -1.31 12.14
N GLN A 147 -4.78 -0.97 10.87
CA GLN A 147 -4.63 -1.92 9.78
C GLN A 147 -3.18 -2.41 9.69
N MET A 148 -2.99 -3.67 9.33
CA MET A 148 -1.71 -4.35 9.21
C MET A 148 -0.85 -4.27 10.48
N ASN A 149 -1.44 -4.42 11.67
CA ASN A 149 -0.71 -4.27 12.94
C ASN A 149 -0.01 -5.57 13.40
N ALA A 150 -0.21 -6.67 12.68
CA ALA A 150 0.51 -7.92 12.86
C ALA A 150 1.10 -8.38 11.52
N LEU A 151 2.11 -9.22 11.57
CA LEU A 151 2.84 -9.73 10.42
C LEU A 151 3.10 -11.22 10.59
N ILE A 152 2.77 -11.97 9.55
CA ILE A 152 3.12 -13.37 9.36
C ILE A 152 3.94 -13.42 8.08
N GLU A 153 5.22 -13.78 8.19
CA GLU A 153 6.14 -13.89 7.06
C GLU A 153 6.25 -15.34 6.64
N LEU A 154 6.01 -15.58 5.35
CA LEU A 154 6.16 -16.86 4.68
C LEU A 154 7.15 -16.69 3.52
N ASP A 155 7.54 -17.80 2.90
CA ASP A 155 8.41 -17.72 1.72
C ASP A 155 7.69 -17.01 0.55
N GLY A 156 8.16 -15.81 0.21
CA GLY A 156 7.62 -14.98 -0.87
C GLY A 156 6.26 -14.32 -0.63
N VAL A 157 5.66 -14.49 0.57
CA VAL A 157 4.33 -13.96 0.91
C VAL A 157 4.34 -13.37 2.31
N ILE A 158 3.65 -12.25 2.50
CA ILE A 158 3.28 -11.77 3.83
C ILE A 158 1.77 -11.83 4.01
N LEU A 159 1.35 -12.24 5.21
CA LEU A 159 -0.03 -12.13 5.66
C LEU A 159 -0.13 -11.06 6.75
N SER A 160 -1.14 -10.21 6.68
CA SER A 160 -1.31 -9.13 7.65
C SER A 160 -2.79 -8.76 7.80
N PRO A 161 -3.28 -8.45 9.01
CA PRO A 161 -4.66 -8.01 9.22
C PRO A 161 -5.00 -6.83 8.30
N HIS A 162 -6.06 -6.94 7.49
CA HIS A 162 -6.45 -5.86 6.58
C HIS A 162 -7.94 -5.88 6.27
N PHE A 163 -8.57 -4.74 6.49
CA PHE A 163 -9.97 -4.49 6.19
C PHE A 163 -10.14 -3.95 4.77
N SER A 164 -11.13 -4.47 4.05
CA SER A 164 -11.49 -3.99 2.71
C SER A 164 -13.00 -3.96 2.54
N THR A 165 -13.55 -2.81 2.15
CA THR A 165 -14.97 -2.66 1.81
C THR A 165 -15.38 -3.49 0.59
N LEU A 166 -14.42 -3.88 -0.26
CA LEU A 166 -14.67 -4.69 -1.45
C LEU A 166 -15.08 -6.14 -1.16
N LEU A 167 -14.88 -6.64 0.07
CA LEU A 167 -15.29 -8.00 0.42
C LEU A 167 -16.83 -8.10 0.50
N PHE A 168 -17.44 -7.15 1.21
CA PHE A 168 -18.85 -7.13 1.51
C PHE A 168 -19.36 -5.67 1.48
N PRO A 169 -19.62 -5.12 0.28
CA PRO A 169 -19.96 -3.70 0.14
C PRO A 169 -21.30 -3.34 0.76
N GLU A 170 -22.24 -4.28 0.82
CA GLU A 170 -23.61 -4.07 1.32
C GLU A 170 -23.81 -4.49 2.78
N ASP A 171 -22.83 -5.17 3.40
CA ASP A 171 -22.92 -5.65 4.77
C ASP A 171 -22.42 -4.63 5.80
N ASP A 172 -22.81 -4.82 7.06
CA ASP A 172 -22.26 -4.03 8.16
C ASP A 172 -20.76 -4.29 8.31
N ARG A 173 -19.97 -3.24 8.04
CA ARG A 173 -18.50 -3.26 8.10
C ARG A 173 -17.93 -3.72 9.44
N ARG A 174 -18.69 -3.57 10.53
CA ARG A 174 -18.30 -4.00 11.87
C ARG A 174 -18.26 -5.51 12.03
N ASN A 175 -18.83 -6.25 11.07
CA ASN A 175 -18.90 -7.71 11.08
C ASN A 175 -17.85 -8.36 10.18
N ILE A 176 -16.89 -7.61 9.62
CA ILE A 176 -15.95 -8.16 8.63
C ILE A 176 -14.56 -8.31 9.27
N LEU A 177 -13.99 -9.51 9.19
CA LEU A 177 -12.59 -9.78 9.50
C LEU A 177 -11.83 -10.11 8.20
N GLY A 178 -10.59 -9.63 8.07
CA GLY A 178 -9.82 -9.84 6.85
C GLY A 178 -8.31 -9.85 7.05
N ILE A 179 -7.65 -10.55 6.14
CA ILE A 179 -6.20 -10.71 6.04
C ILE A 179 -5.78 -10.32 4.61
N MET A 180 -4.84 -9.40 4.50
CA MET A 180 -4.12 -9.13 3.27
C MET A 180 -3.12 -10.25 3.01
N VAL A 181 -3.13 -10.77 1.79
CA VAL A 181 -2.11 -11.64 1.23
C VAL A 181 -1.32 -10.79 0.24
N LYS A 182 -0.08 -10.45 0.57
CA LYS A 182 0.76 -9.57 -0.26
C LYS A 182 2.01 -10.30 -0.69
N ILE A 183 2.39 -10.15 -1.95
CA ILE A 183 3.57 -10.77 -2.54
C ILE A 183 4.54 -9.70 -3.05
N ALA A 184 5.81 -10.06 -3.16
CA ALA A 184 6.73 -9.36 -4.03
C ALA A 184 6.54 -9.93 -5.44
N ASP A 185 5.72 -9.25 -6.25
CA ASP A 185 5.36 -9.69 -7.59
C ASP A 185 6.52 -9.50 -8.58
N GLU A 186 6.52 -10.30 -9.63
CA GLU A 186 7.56 -10.20 -10.64
C GLU A 186 7.44 -8.90 -11.45
N ARG A 187 8.60 -8.37 -11.89
CA ARG A 187 8.75 -7.13 -12.69
C ARG A 187 8.28 -7.31 -14.14
N SER A 188 7.05 -7.78 -14.31
CA SER A 188 6.42 -8.10 -15.60
C SER A 188 5.66 -6.92 -16.20
N GLY A 189 5.60 -5.78 -15.50
CA GLY A 189 4.84 -4.62 -15.94
C GLY A 189 5.64 -3.65 -16.80
N ARG A 190 4.89 -2.78 -17.46
CA ARG A 190 5.41 -1.67 -18.27
C ARG A 190 4.49 -0.46 -18.13
N VAL A 191 5.10 0.71 -18.01
CA VAL A 191 4.42 1.99 -18.18
C VAL A 191 4.57 2.41 -19.63
N GLU A 192 3.45 2.69 -20.28
CA GLU A 192 3.39 3.26 -21.62
C GLU A 192 2.89 4.71 -21.56
N ALA A 193 2.91 5.40 -22.70
CA ALA A 193 2.56 6.81 -22.77
C ALA A 193 1.11 7.09 -22.31
N ASP A 194 0.19 6.18 -22.64
CA ASP A 194 -1.26 6.32 -22.42
C ASP A 194 -1.84 5.25 -21.47
N ARG A 195 -1.15 4.14 -21.27
CA ARG A 195 -1.62 3.04 -20.40
C ARG A 195 -0.53 2.46 -19.52
N ILE A 196 -0.96 1.60 -18.59
CA ILE A 196 -0.08 0.79 -17.75
C ILE A 196 -0.45 -0.66 -18.02
N VAL A 197 0.56 -1.49 -18.29
CA VAL A 197 0.39 -2.92 -18.51
C VAL A 197 1.04 -3.65 -17.34
N LYS A 198 0.28 -4.50 -16.64
CA LYS A 198 0.83 -5.40 -15.63
C LYS A 198 0.15 -6.75 -15.73
N HIS A 199 0.95 -7.80 -15.77
CA HIS A 199 0.48 -9.18 -15.76
C HIS A 199 0.89 -9.85 -14.45
N HIS A 200 0.05 -10.76 -13.95
CA HIS A 200 0.43 -11.67 -12.89
C HIS A 200 1.06 -12.90 -13.55
N THR A 201 2.29 -13.22 -13.17
CA THR A 201 2.96 -14.41 -13.68
C THR A 201 2.42 -15.66 -13.01
N VAL A 202 2.83 -16.84 -13.50
CA VAL A 202 2.48 -18.12 -12.85
C VAL A 202 2.98 -18.14 -11.40
N ARG A 203 4.17 -17.57 -11.14
CA ARG A 203 4.73 -17.45 -9.79
C ARG A 203 3.86 -16.55 -8.92
N ASP A 204 3.46 -15.39 -9.42
CA ASP A 204 2.61 -14.45 -8.67
C ASP A 204 1.28 -15.10 -8.29
N ILE A 205 0.64 -15.77 -9.24
CA ILE A 205 -0.64 -16.47 -9.03
C ILE A 205 -0.46 -17.58 -7.98
N SER A 206 0.59 -18.39 -8.10
CA SER A 206 0.87 -19.48 -7.16
C SER A 206 1.04 -18.97 -5.72
N LEU A 207 1.79 -17.89 -5.53
CA LEU A 207 2.01 -17.27 -4.23
C LEU A 207 0.72 -16.67 -3.65
N LEU A 208 -0.06 -15.94 -4.46
CA LEU A 208 -1.34 -15.37 -4.02
C LEU A 208 -2.34 -16.45 -3.64
N SER A 209 -2.46 -17.52 -4.44
CA SER A 209 -3.36 -18.64 -4.15
C SER A 209 -2.95 -19.40 -2.90
N GLY A 210 -1.65 -19.69 -2.74
CA GLY A 210 -1.13 -20.35 -1.54
C GLY A 210 -1.34 -19.51 -0.28
N GLY A 211 -1.00 -18.22 -0.34
CA GLY A 211 -1.23 -17.28 0.76
C GLY A 211 -2.72 -17.12 1.10
N ALA A 212 -3.60 -17.11 0.10
CA ALA A 212 -5.05 -17.03 0.31
C ALA A 212 -5.62 -18.27 1.01
N ALA A 213 -5.11 -19.47 0.68
CA ALA A 213 -5.50 -20.70 1.36
C ALA A 213 -5.09 -20.70 2.85
N ILE A 214 -3.89 -20.19 3.16
CA ILE A 214 -3.41 -20.03 4.52
C ILE A 214 -4.23 -18.98 5.27
N ALA A 215 -4.49 -17.82 4.65
CA ALA A 215 -5.34 -16.78 5.21
C ALA A 215 -6.77 -17.29 5.52
N GLY A 216 -7.36 -18.06 4.62
CA GLY A 216 -8.65 -18.72 4.85
C GLY A 216 -8.63 -19.69 6.04
N SER A 217 -7.53 -20.43 6.22
CA SER A 217 -7.35 -21.32 7.37
C SER A 217 -7.25 -20.55 8.70
N ILE A 218 -6.51 -19.43 8.72
CA ILE A 218 -6.42 -18.54 9.88
C ILE A 218 -7.79 -17.94 10.22
N LEU A 219 -8.50 -17.40 9.22
CA LEU A 219 -9.83 -16.81 9.42
C LEU A 219 -10.84 -17.83 9.94
N SER A 220 -10.84 -19.04 9.39
CA SER A 220 -11.70 -20.13 9.86
C SER A 220 -11.39 -20.50 11.32
N ARG A 221 -10.11 -20.57 11.67
CA ARG A 221 -9.66 -20.82 13.05
C ARG A 221 -10.02 -19.67 13.99
N ALA A 222 -10.03 -18.43 13.49
CA ALA A 222 -10.46 -17.23 14.22
C ALA A 222 -12.00 -17.14 14.41
N GLY A 223 -12.76 -18.11 13.89
CA GLY A 223 -14.22 -18.18 14.07
C GLY A 223 -15.04 -17.51 12.96
N VAL A 224 -14.41 -17.10 11.86
CA VAL A 224 -15.14 -16.59 10.68
C VAL A 224 -16.03 -17.68 10.12
N GLY A 225 -17.27 -17.32 9.77
CA GLY A 225 -18.23 -18.27 9.20
C GLY A 225 -17.72 -18.85 7.88
N ALA A 226 -17.50 -20.17 7.82
CA ALA A 226 -16.87 -20.84 6.68
C ALA A 226 -17.58 -20.55 5.33
N GLY A 227 -18.91 -20.46 5.33
CA GLY A 227 -19.71 -20.14 4.14
C GLY A 227 -19.61 -18.68 3.65
N THR A 228 -18.85 -17.83 4.35
CA THR A 228 -18.72 -16.40 4.02
C THR A 228 -17.35 -16.05 3.46
N LEU A 229 -16.37 -16.95 3.56
CA LEU A 229 -15.00 -16.70 3.11
C LEU A 229 -14.96 -16.36 1.62
N ARG A 230 -14.30 -15.26 1.30
CA ARG A 230 -14.11 -14.77 -0.07
C ARG A 230 -12.84 -13.94 -0.17
N SER A 231 -12.41 -13.69 -1.41
CA SER A 231 -11.26 -12.83 -1.71
C SER A 231 -11.68 -11.65 -2.58
N THR A 232 -11.02 -10.51 -2.40
CA THR A 232 -11.05 -9.44 -3.41
C THR A 232 -10.30 -9.88 -4.67
N GLY A 233 -10.50 -9.14 -5.76
CA GLY A 233 -9.57 -9.20 -6.90
C GLY A 233 -8.16 -8.72 -6.52
N PRO A 234 -7.12 -9.10 -7.30
CA PRO A 234 -5.76 -8.60 -7.14
C PRO A 234 -5.68 -7.08 -7.30
N ARG A 235 -4.86 -6.44 -6.46
CA ARG A 235 -4.63 -4.99 -6.42
C ARG A 235 -3.15 -4.71 -6.15
N GLY A 236 -2.70 -3.50 -6.49
CA GLY A 236 -1.38 -2.95 -6.19
C GLY A 236 -1.41 -1.44 -6.29
#